data_AF-A0A969S5P8-F1
#
_entry.id   AF-A0A969S5P8-F1
#
_cell.length_a   1.000
_cell.length_b   1.000
_cell.length_c   1.000
_cell.angle_alpha   90.00
_cell.angle_beta   90.00
_cell.angle_gamma   90.00
#
_symmetry.space_group_name_H-M   'P 1'
#
loop_
_entity.id
_entity.type
_entity.pdbx_description
1 polymer ?
#
loop_
_entity_poly.entity_id
_entity_poly.type
_entity_poly.pdbx_seq_one_letter_code
_entity_poly.pdbx_strand_id
1 'polypeptide(L)'
;MIKFKVATRGYSEEFERWTDALNAANALKPKCKSWLQDIRIFAGEELVWVYSRSHTYPQYVGAGNYDRLARLFIWEAMQED
;
A
#
# COMPACT_ATOMS: atom_id res chain seq x y z
N MET A 1 17.42 3.67 -0.01
CA MET A 1 16.24 2.80 0.17
C MET A 1 15.02 3.56 -0.32
N ILE A 2 14.12 2.91 -1.06
CA ILE A 2 12.85 3.50 -1.48
C ILE A 2 11.91 3.44 -0.27
N LYS A 3 11.29 4.57 0.10
CA LYS A 3 10.27 4.61 1.15
C LYS A 3 8.88 4.35 0.57
N PHE A 4 8.00 3.79 1.39
CA PHE A 4 6.60 3.57 1.06
C PHE A 4 5.73 4.61 1.76
N LYS A 5 4.95 5.37 0.99
CA LYS A 5 4.05 6.38 1.54
C LYS A 5 2.61 5.92 1.43
N VAL A 6 1.93 5.78 2.57
CA VAL A 6 0.49 5.54 2.63
C VAL A 6 -0.22 6.88 2.70
N ALA A 7 -1.13 7.13 1.76
CA ALA A 7 -1.90 8.38 1.70
C ALA A 7 -3.40 8.10 1.54
N THR A 8 -4.20 8.80 2.32
CA THR A 8 -5.65 8.93 2.15
C THR A 8 -6.10 10.31 2.64
N ARG A 9 -7.38 10.63 2.55
CA ARG A 9 -7.91 11.91 3.02
C ARG A 9 -7.63 12.10 4.51
N GLY A 10 -6.80 13.09 4.85
CA GLY A 10 -6.46 13.43 6.23
C GLY A 10 -5.43 12.51 6.90
N TYR A 11 -4.79 11.61 6.14
CA TYR A 11 -3.73 10.74 6.65
C TYR A 11 -2.62 10.56 5.60
N SER A 12 -1.38 10.75 6.03
CA SER A 12 -0.19 10.60 5.20
C SER A 12 0.96 10.17 6.10
N GLU A 13 1.52 9.00 5.85
CA GLU A 13 2.62 8.45 6.64
C GLU A 13 3.61 7.69 5.75
N GLU A 14 4.89 7.70 6.12
CA GLU A 14 5.97 7.04 5.40
C GLU A 14 6.51 5.86 6.21
N PHE A 15 6.85 4.79 5.50
CA PHE A 15 7.35 3.53 6.05
C PHE A 15 8.60 3.10 5.28
N GLU A 16 9.51 2.42 5.96
CA GLU A 16 10.71 1.86 5.33
C GLU A 16 10.45 0.49 4.71
N ARG A 17 9.50 -0.27 5.27
CA ARG A 17 9.13 -1.61 4.83
C ARG A 17 7.80 -1.62 4.09
N TRP A 18 7.71 -2.50 3.09
CA TRP A 18 6.48 -2.69 2.33
C TRP A 18 5.37 -3.28 3.20
N THR A 19 5.67 -4.27 4.03
CA THR A 19 4.72 -4.92 4.94
C THR A 19 4.08 -3.93 5.91
N ASP A 20 4.86 -3.00 6.48
CA ASP A 20 4.36 -1.97 7.40
C ASP A 20 3.39 -1.02 6.69
N ALA A 21 3.75 -0.54 5.50
CA ALA A 21 2.88 0.30 4.68
C ALA A 21 1.58 -0.43 4.30
N LEU A 22 1.69 -1.70 3.92
CA LEU A 22 0.54 -2.53 3.56
C LEU A 22 -0.38 -2.76 4.76
N ASN A 23 0.18 -3.00 5.95
CA ASN A 23 -0.58 -3.16 7.19
C ASN A 23 -1.33 -1.88 7.57
N ALA A 24 -0.65 -0.73 7.52
CA ALA A 24 -1.27 0.57 7.76
C ALA A 24 -2.42 0.85 6.77
N ALA A 25 -2.19 0.62 5.47
CA ALA A 25 -3.21 0.78 4.44
C ALA A 25 -4.41 -0.16 4.65
N ASN A 26 -4.18 -1.43 5.02
CA ASN A 26 -5.25 -2.38 5.32
C ASN A 26 -6.08 -1.97 6.55
N ALA A 27 -5.43 -1.47 7.60
CA ALA A 27 -6.10 -0.97 8.81
C ALA A 27 -7.00 0.26 8.55
N LEU A 28 -6.74 1.00 7.46
CA LEU A 28 -7.54 2.13 7.03
C LEU A 28 -8.78 1.74 6.22
N LYS A 29 -8.84 0.54 5.63
CA LYS A 29 -9.99 0.08 4.81
C LYS A 29 -11.34 0.25 5.49
N PRO A 30 -11.54 -0.14 6.77
CA PRO A 30 -12.83 0.06 7.46
C PRO A 30 -13.22 1.53 7.64
N LYS A 31 -12.24 2.45 7.63
CA LYS A 31 -12.45 3.90 7.74
C LYS A 31 -12.77 4.55 6.38
N CYS A 32 -12.51 3.85 5.27
CA CYS A 32 -12.78 4.31 3.90
C CYS A 32 -14.27 4.20 3.55
N LYS A 33 -15.09 5.12 4.10
CA LYS A 33 -16.56 5.06 3.98
C LYS A 33 -17.10 5.72 2.72
N SER A 34 -16.39 6.70 2.16
CA SER A 34 -16.84 7.45 0.98
C SER A 34 -16.43 6.76 -0.33
N TRP A 35 -17.31 6.83 -1.34
CA TRP A 35 -17.01 6.40 -2.71
C TRP A 35 -15.92 7.25 -3.38
N LEU A 36 -15.74 8.50 -2.92
CA LEU A 36 -14.72 9.42 -3.43
C LEU A 36 -13.39 9.33 -2.67
N GLN A 37 -13.31 8.42 -1.69
CA GLN A 37 -12.10 8.21 -0.91
C GLN A 37 -11.40 6.95 -1.38
N ASP A 38 -10.08 7.05 -1.50
CA ASP A 38 -9.18 5.93 -1.72
C ASP A 38 -8.03 5.95 -0.71
N ILE A 39 -7.36 4.81 -0.62
CA ILE A 39 -6.12 4.60 0.12
C ILE A 39 -5.08 4.23 -0.92
N ARG A 40 -3.99 4.98 -0.96
CA ARG A 40 -2.92 4.82 -1.94
C ARG A 40 -1.63 4.48 -1.22
N ILE A 41 -0.82 3.60 -1.80
CA ILE A 41 0.57 3.40 -1.39
C ILE A 41 1.48 3.77 -2.55
N PHE A 42 2.43 4.65 -2.28
CA PHE A 42 3.47 5.06 -3.22
C PHE A 42 4.80 4.44 -2.82
N ALA A 43 5.57 3.95 -3.79
CA ALA A 43 6.97 3.58 -3.61
C ALA A 43 7.83 4.70 -4.21
N GLY A 44 8.35 5.59 -3.36
CA GLY A 44 8.89 6.88 -3.82
C GLY A 44 7.77 7.74 -4.45
N GLU A 45 7.93 8.09 -5.72
CA GLU A 45 6.93 8.87 -6.47
C GLU A 45 5.92 7.98 -7.23
N GLU A 46 6.16 6.67 -7.29
CA GLU A 46 5.36 5.73 -8.07
C GLU A 46 4.15 5.25 -7.26
N LEU A 47 2.93 5.40 -7.80
CA LEU A 47 1.74 4.75 -7.23
C LEU A 47 1.81 3.25 -7.54
N VAL A 48 1.88 2.42 -6.50
CA VAL A 48 2.03 0.95 -6.67
C VAL A 48 0.84 0.16 -6.18
N TRP A 49 0.00 0.75 -5.32
CA TRP A 49 -1.17 0.09 -4.76
C TRP A 49 -2.28 1.09 -4.48
N VAL A 50 -3.52 0.71 -4.76
CA VAL A 50 -4.71 1.52 -4.44
C VAL A 50 -5.86 0.64 -3.97
N TYR A 51 -6.58 1.12 -2.97
CA TYR A 51 -7.87 0.59 -2.56
C TYR A 51 -8.90 1.71 -2.58
N SER A 52 -10.05 1.44 -3.17
CA SER A 52 -11.23 2.29 -3.11
C SER A 52 -12.45 1.41 -2.87
N ARG A 53 -13.50 2.00 -2.29
CA ARG A 53 -14.73 1.25 -1.97
C ARG A 53 -15.45 0.71 -3.22
N SER A 54 -15.21 1.31 -4.39
CA SER A 54 -15.76 0.86 -5.66
C SER A 54 -15.17 -0.46 -6.16
N HIS A 55 -14.03 -0.91 -5.59
CA HIS A 55 -13.37 -2.14 -5.96
C HIS A 55 -13.35 -3.11 -4.78
N THR A 56 -13.84 -4.33 -5.00
CA THR A 56 -13.84 -5.39 -3.98
C THR A 56 -12.42 -5.71 -3.49
N TYR A 57 -11.43 -5.61 -4.38
CA TYR A 57 -10.04 -5.92 -4.10
C TYR A 57 -9.14 -4.71 -4.39
N PRO A 58 -8.05 -4.54 -3.63
CA PRO A 58 -7.04 -3.56 -3.97
C PRO A 58 -6.41 -3.86 -5.33
N GLN A 59 -5.97 -2.80 -6.01
CA GLN A 59 -5.33 -2.86 -7.30
C GLN A 59 -3.84 -2.57 -7.14
N TYR A 60 -3.02 -3.38 -7.80
CA TYR A 60 -1.60 -3.13 -7.97
C TYR A 60 -1.41 -2.34 -9.26
N VAL A 61 -0.79 -1.17 -9.15
CA VAL A 61 -0.67 -0.21 -10.25
C VAL A 61 0.72 -0.32 -10.85
N GLY A 62 0.83 -0.35 -12.17
CA GLY A 62 2.11 -0.47 -12.89
C GLY A 62 2.49 -1.92 -13.23
N ALA A 63 3.15 -2.10 -14.38
CA ALA A 63 3.57 -3.41 -14.86
C ALA A 63 4.66 -4.00 -13.95
N GLY A 64 4.47 -5.25 -13.50
CA GLY A 64 5.44 -5.95 -12.66
C GLY A 64 5.44 -5.55 -11.18
N ASN A 65 4.68 -4.52 -10.77
CA ASN A 65 4.65 -4.09 -9.37
C ASN A 65 4.06 -5.14 -8.44
N TYR A 66 3.07 -5.91 -8.89
CA TYR A 66 2.58 -7.05 -8.10
C TYR A 66 3.71 -8.04 -7.77
N ASP A 67 4.44 -8.52 -8.78
CA ASP A 67 5.51 -9.51 -8.59
C ASP A 67 6.65 -8.94 -7.73
N ARG A 68 7.04 -7.69 -7.98
CA ARG A 68 8.05 -6.98 -7.17
C ARG A 68 7.65 -6.87 -5.70
N LEU A 69 6.42 -6.46 -5.42
CA LEU A 69 5.91 -6.28 -4.06
C LEU A 69 5.67 -7.63 -3.35
N ALA A 70 5.28 -8.67 -4.08
CA ALA A 70 5.18 -10.02 -3.55
C ALA A 70 6.55 -10.57 -3.12
N ARG A 71 7.60 -10.36 -3.93
CA ARG A 71 8.98 -10.73 -3.56
C ARG A 71 9.47 -9.96 -2.34
N LEU A 72 9.18 -8.65 -2.26
CA LEU A 72 9.50 -7.83 -1.10
C LEU A 72 8.81 -8.35 0.16
N PHE A 73 7.53 -8.70 0.08
CA PHE A 73 6.78 -9.28 1.20
C PHE A 73 7.46 -10.55 1.74
N ILE A 74 7.83 -11.49 0.85
CA ILE A 74 8.50 -12.73 1.24
C ILE A 74 9.86 -12.44 1.88
N TRP A 75 10.65 -11.55 1.26
CA TRP A 75 11.98 -11.19 1.75
C TRP A 75 11.95 -10.48 3.11
N GLU A 76 10.97 -9.61 3.34
CA GLU A 76 10.77 -8.93 4.62
C GLU A 76 10.30 -9.90 5.71
N ALA A 77 9.45 -10.88 5.38
CA ALA A 77 9.02 -11.91 6.31
C ALA A 77 10.17 -12.84 6.73
N MET A 78 11.07 -13.20 5.80
CA MET A 78 12.26 -14.01 6.11
C MET A 78 13.29 -13.31 7.01
N GLN A 79 13.18 -12.00 7.22
CA GLN A 79 14.06 -11.24 8.11
C GLN A 79 13.43 -10.95 9.48
N GLU A 80 12.19 -11.39 9.70
CA GLU A 80 11.53 -11.32 11.01
C GLU A 80 11.83 -12.54 11.91
N ASP A 81 12.52 -13.56 11.38
CA ASP A 81 13.05 -14.74 12.08
C ASP A 81 14.51 -14.55 12.52
#